data_AF-A0A843ETP3-F1
#
_entry.id   AF-A0A843ETP3-F1
#
_cell.length_a   1.000
_cell.length_b   1.000
_cell.length_c   1.000
_cell.angle_alpha   90.00
_cell.angle_beta   90.00
_cell.angle_gamma   90.00
#
_symmetry.space_group_name_H-M   'P 1'
#
loop_
_entity.id
_entity.type
_entity.pdbx_description
1 polymer ?
#
loop_
_entity_poly.entity_id
_entity_poly.type
_entity_poly.pdbx_seq_one_letter_code
_entity_poly.pdbx_strand_id
1 'polypeptide(L)'
;MKMEIDVTDGQAEKIQTLRDNDISVGEAIDILFEMKESIEAESDMLLESRIKEASEKKAELEKEIEDLDKQMSVLDKLKDASLDVGQKQKIVEKEYGQIDKTFDEVIMDAKHKFRWSSNLFKF
;
A
#
# COMPACT_ATOMS: atom_id res chain seq x y z
N MET A 1 25.04 8.76 -62.40
CA MET A 1 25.41 7.43 -61.87
C MET A 1 24.20 6.88 -61.14
N LYS A 2 23.66 5.74 -61.58
CA LYS A 2 22.71 4.98 -60.74
C LYS A 2 23.57 4.27 -59.69
N MET A 3 23.32 4.52 -58.41
CA MET A 3 23.87 3.71 -57.33
C MET A 3 23.07 2.40 -57.31
N GLU A 4 23.71 1.30 -57.70
CA GLU A 4 23.20 -0.04 -57.45
C GLU A 4 23.57 -0.39 -56.01
N ILE A 5 22.55 -0.56 -55.17
CA ILE A 5 22.72 -0.97 -53.78
C ILE A 5 22.67 -2.50 -53.79
N ASP A 6 23.75 -3.15 -53.37
CA ASP A 6 23.74 -4.60 -53.15
C ASP A 6 22.83 -4.90 -51.94
N VAL A 7 21.67 -5.48 -52.24
CA VAL A 7 20.71 -5.95 -51.24
C VAL A 7 20.91 -7.45 -51.07
N THR A 8 20.92 -7.93 -49.82
CA THR A 8 20.93 -9.38 -49.56
C THR A 8 19.63 -10.03 -50.00
N ASP A 9 19.65 -11.32 -50.33
CA ASP A 9 18.47 -12.07 -50.78
C ASP A 9 17.27 -11.92 -49.82
N GLY A 10 17.52 -11.95 -48.51
CA GLY A 10 16.48 -11.75 -47.49
C GLY A 10 15.95 -10.31 -47.37
N GLN A 11 16.72 -9.30 -47.80
CA GLN A 11 16.21 -7.92 -47.89
C GLN A 11 15.41 -7.70 -49.17
N ALA A 12 15.83 -8.33 -50.28
CA ALA A 12 15.10 -8.30 -51.54
C ALA A 12 13.70 -8.93 -51.39
N GLU A 13 13.59 -10.05 -50.68
CA GLU A 13 12.30 -10.70 -50.37
C GLU A 13 11.37 -9.79 -49.55
N LYS A 14 11.91 -9.08 -48.56
CA LYS A 14 11.14 -8.11 -47.76
C LYS A 14 10.68 -6.91 -48.59
N ILE A 15 11.55 -6.37 -49.45
CA ILE A 15 11.19 -5.28 -50.36
C ILE A 15 10.11 -5.73 -51.35
N GLN A 16 10.22 -6.95 -51.87
CA GLN A 16 9.22 -7.52 -52.76
C GLN A 16 7.87 -7.66 -52.04
N THR A 17 7.87 -8.17 -50.80
CA THR A 17 6.65 -8.27 -49.97
C THR A 17 6.00 -6.91 -49.75
N LEU A 18 6.79 -5.86 -49.45
CA LEU A 18 6.26 -4.50 -49.30
C LEU A 18 5.62 -3.99 -50.60
N ARG A 19 6.29 -4.21 -51.74
CA ARG A 19 5.77 -3.84 -53.07
C ARG A 19 4.50 -4.61 -53.45
N ASP A 20 4.42 -5.90 -53.12
CA ASP A 20 3.24 -6.73 -53.38
C ASP A 20 2.01 -6.26 -52.56
N ASN A 21 2.24 -5.48 -51.50
CA ASN A 21 1.20 -4.85 -50.69
C ASN A 21 1.02 -3.35 -50.98
N ASP A 22 1.58 -2.85 -52.10
CA ASP A 22 1.55 -1.43 -52.50
C ASP A 22 2.16 -0.46 -51.45
N ILE A 23 3.11 -0.93 -50.64
CA ILE A 23 3.80 -0.13 -49.62
C ILE A 23 5.24 0.14 -50.09
N SER A 24 5.63 1.41 -50.11
CA SER A 24 7.01 1.80 -50.36
C SER A 24 7.90 1.54 -49.14
N VAL A 25 9.21 1.39 -49.35
CA VAL A 25 10.18 1.25 -48.25
C VAL A 25 10.14 2.46 -47.31
N GLY A 26 9.87 3.66 -47.84
CA GLY A 26 9.71 4.88 -47.03
C GLY A 26 8.48 4.81 -46.13
N GLU A 27 7.31 4.47 -46.68
CA GLU A 27 6.07 4.30 -45.89
C GLU A 27 6.20 3.20 -44.85
N ALA A 28 6.86 2.09 -45.18
CA ALA A 28 7.13 1.03 -44.21
C ALA A 28 8.01 1.51 -43.05
N ILE A 29 9.00 2.36 -43.32
CA ILE A 29 9.84 2.97 -42.29
C ILE A 29 9.01 3.92 -41.42
N ASP A 30 8.19 4.76 -42.03
CA ASP A 30 7.34 5.71 -41.30
C ASP A 30 6.36 4.98 -40.38
N ILE A 31 5.71 3.92 -40.86
CA ILE A 31 4.83 3.06 -40.05
C ILE A 31 5.60 2.46 -38.87
N LEU A 32 6.84 1.98 -39.07
CA LEU A 32 7.65 1.43 -37.98
C LEU A 32 8.00 2.50 -36.93
N PHE A 33 8.27 3.73 -37.36
CA PHE A 33 8.51 4.84 -36.44
C PHE A 33 7.25 5.23 -35.67
N GLU A 34 6.11 5.37 -36.33
CA GLU A 34 4.83 5.65 -35.68
C GLU A 34 4.44 4.56 -34.67
N MET A 35 4.60 3.28 -35.04
CA MET A 35 4.37 2.16 -34.14
C MET A 35 5.30 2.21 -32.92
N LYS A 36 6.58 2.53 -33.14
CA LYS A 36 7.55 2.66 -32.06
C LYS A 36 7.14 3.79 -31.10
N GLU A 37 6.84 4.98 -31.63
CA GLU A 37 6.44 6.13 -30.82
C GLU A 37 5.15 5.85 -30.03
N SER A 38 4.17 5.19 -30.65
CA SER A 38 2.94 4.77 -29.98
C SER A 38 3.21 3.80 -28.83
N ILE A 39 4.07 2.80 -29.04
CA ILE A 39 4.44 1.82 -28.01
C ILE A 39 5.20 2.50 -26.87
N GLU A 40 6.13 3.41 -27.18
CA GLU A 40 6.88 4.17 -26.17
C GLU A 40 5.93 5.02 -25.33
N ALA A 41 5.00 5.74 -25.95
CA ALA A 41 4.00 6.54 -25.24
C ALA A 41 3.07 5.69 -24.35
N GLU A 42 2.58 4.55 -24.85
CA GLU A 42 1.77 3.62 -24.06
C GLU A 42 2.54 3.01 -22.90
N SER A 43 3.80 2.64 -23.14
CA SER A 43 4.70 2.10 -22.12
C SER A 43 4.92 3.11 -21.00
N ASP A 44 5.22 4.36 -21.34
CA ASP A 44 5.46 5.43 -20.37
C ASP A 44 4.22 5.68 -19.51
N MET A 45 3.04 5.79 -20.12
CA MET A 45 1.77 5.94 -19.37
C MET A 45 1.51 4.76 -18.41
N LEU A 46 1.76 3.52 -18.87
CA LEU A 46 1.56 2.33 -18.05
C LEU A 46 2.55 2.27 -16.89
N LEU A 47 3.81 2.62 -17.13
CA LEU A 47 4.85 2.67 -16.11
C LEU A 47 4.56 3.77 -15.09
N GLU A 48 4.15 4.96 -15.52
CA GLU A 48 3.76 6.06 -14.64
C GLU A 48 2.57 5.66 -13.74
N SER A 49 1.54 5.04 -14.30
CA SER A 49 0.39 4.54 -13.53
C SER A 49 0.82 3.53 -12.46
N ARG A 50 1.68 2.57 -12.83
CA ARG A 50 2.18 1.55 -11.89
C ARG A 50 3.07 2.15 -10.80
N ILE A 51 3.91 3.12 -11.14
CA ILE A 51 4.75 3.82 -10.16
C ILE A 51 3.87 4.58 -9.17
N LYS A 52 2.82 5.25 -9.66
CA LYS A 52 1.86 5.96 -8.82
C LYS A 52 1.15 5.01 -7.86
N GLU A 53 0.56 3.92 -8.36
CA GLU A 53 -0.10 2.91 -7.52
C GLU A 53 0.86 2.30 -6.48
N ALA A 54 2.10 2.01 -6.87
CA ALA A 54 3.12 1.48 -5.95
C ALA A 54 3.47 2.51 -4.87
N SER A 55 3.54 3.79 -5.23
CA SER A 55 3.82 4.87 -4.27
C SER A 55 2.67 5.07 -3.28
N GLU A 56 1.41 4.98 -3.74
CA GLU A 56 0.22 5.10 -2.89
C GLU A 56 0.15 3.92 -1.90
N LYS A 57 0.34 2.69 -2.40
CA LYS A 57 0.41 1.49 -1.54
C LYS A 57 1.55 1.55 -0.53
N LYS A 58 2.71 2.08 -0.93
CA LYS A 58 3.83 2.28 -0.01
C LYS A 58 3.45 3.23 1.12
N ALA A 59 2.81 4.36 0.81
CA ALA A 59 2.39 5.33 1.80
C ALA A 59 1.33 4.76 2.76
N GLU A 60 0.41 3.94 2.26
CA GLU A 60 -0.58 3.23 3.07
C GLU A 60 0.10 2.26 4.04
N LEU A 61 1.02 1.42 3.55
CA LEU A 61 1.77 0.48 4.39
C LEU A 61 2.66 1.18 5.42
N GLU A 62 3.28 2.31 5.08
CA GLU A 62 4.06 3.11 6.04
C GLU A 62 3.18 3.62 7.20
N LYS A 63 1.94 4.02 6.90
CA LYS A 63 0.98 4.43 7.92
C LYS A 63 0.54 3.26 8.79
N GLU A 64 0.27 2.09 8.20
CA GLU A 64 -0.06 0.87 8.97
C GLU A 64 1.08 0.47 9.90
N ILE A 65 2.33 0.56 9.45
CA ILE A 65 3.51 0.31 10.28
C ILE A 65 3.58 1.29 11.45
N GLU A 66 3.35 2.58 11.22
CA GLU A 66 3.35 3.58 12.28
C GLU A 66 2.27 3.29 13.35
N ASP A 67 1.08 2.87 12.92
CA ASP A 67 -0.01 2.52 13.83
C ASP A 67 0.30 1.23 14.61
N LEU A 68 0.95 0.25 13.99
CA LEU A 68 1.44 -0.96 14.67
C LEU A 68 2.55 -0.64 15.69
N ASP A 69 3.49 0.24 15.35
CA ASP A 69 4.55 0.67 16.28
C ASP A 69 3.96 1.37 17.51
N LYS A 70 2.93 2.20 17.33
CA LYS A 70 2.18 2.79 18.46
C LYS A 70 1.55 1.72 19.33
N GLN A 71 0.87 0.73 18.73
CA GLN A 71 0.25 -0.38 19.45
C GLN A 71 1.29 -1.22 20.20
N MET A 72 2.42 -1.53 19.57
CA MET A 72 3.53 -2.25 20.21
C MET A 72 4.11 -1.47 21.39
N SER A 73 4.30 -0.16 21.24
CA SER A 73 4.75 0.70 22.34
C SER A 73 3.81 0.67 23.54
N VAL A 74 2.48 0.69 23.30
CA VAL A 74 1.49 0.54 24.37
C VAL A 74 1.58 -0.85 25.00
N LEU A 75 1.67 -1.92 24.20
CA LEU A 75 1.81 -3.28 24.71
C LEU A 75 3.08 -3.46 25.55
N ASP A 76 4.20 -2.89 25.13
CA ASP A 76 5.45 -2.94 25.90
C ASP A 76 5.31 -2.20 27.23
N LYS A 77 4.66 -1.03 27.25
CA LYS A 77 4.31 -0.34 28.50
C LYS A 77 3.42 -1.22 29.40
N LEU A 78 2.48 -1.97 28.83
CA LEU A 78 1.55 -2.83 29.58
C LEU A 78 2.16 -4.16 30.04
N LYS A 79 3.20 -4.65 29.35
CA LYS A 79 3.88 -5.91 29.66
C LYS A 79 4.72 -5.80 30.94
N ASP A 80 5.04 -4.59 31.39
CA ASP A 80 5.74 -4.38 32.65
C ASP A 80 4.96 -5.02 33.81
N ALA A 81 5.60 -6.03 34.42
CA ALA A 81 5.04 -6.82 35.51
C ALA A 81 4.94 -6.02 36.82
N SER A 82 5.60 -4.86 36.89
CA SER A 82 5.54 -3.95 38.04
C SER A 82 4.27 -3.09 38.09
N LEU A 83 3.51 -3.00 36.99
CA LEU A 83 2.31 -2.19 36.91
C LEU A 83 1.07 -2.96 37.40
N ASP A 84 0.28 -2.33 38.27
CA ASP A 84 -1.04 -2.84 38.66
C ASP A 84 -2.10 -2.63 37.56
N VAL A 85 -3.25 -3.30 37.69
CA VAL A 85 -4.35 -3.26 36.71
C VAL A 85 -4.87 -1.83 36.48
N GLY A 86 -4.94 -1.00 37.52
CA GLY A 86 -5.38 0.39 37.41
C GLY A 86 -4.36 1.31 36.74
N GLN A 87 -3.07 1.05 36.92
CA GLN A 87 -1.99 1.75 36.20
C GLN A 87 -1.99 1.39 34.71
N LYS A 88 -2.22 0.12 34.39
CA LYS A 88 -2.40 -0.35 33.01
C LYS A 88 -3.62 0.28 32.35
N GLN A 89 -4.75 0.36 33.06
CA GLN A 89 -5.96 1.02 32.58
C GLN A 89 -5.71 2.51 32.24
N LYS A 90 -4.99 3.24 33.08
CA LYS A 90 -4.63 4.65 32.80
C LYS A 90 -3.76 4.84 31.56
N ILE A 91 -2.89 3.88 31.25
CA ILE A 91 -2.05 3.93 30.04
C ILE A 91 -2.91 3.77 28.79
N VAL A 92 -3.87 2.84 28.81
CA VAL A 92 -4.81 2.65 27.69
C VAL A 92 -5.75 3.84 27.55
N GLU A 93 -6.29 4.36 28.66
CA GLU A 93 -7.19 5.52 28.66
C GLU A 93 -6.51 6.79 28.12
N LYS A 94 -5.20 6.94 28.33
CA LYS A 94 -4.43 8.09 27.85
C LYS A 94 -4.18 8.03 26.33
N GLU A 95 -4.00 6.84 25.78
CA GLU A 95 -3.62 6.64 24.36
C GLU A 95 -4.84 6.43 23.46
N TYR A 96 -5.93 5.85 23.97
CA TYR A 96 -7.13 5.50 23.19
C TYR A 96 -8.42 6.20 23.67
N GLY A 97 -8.38 7.00 24.74
CA GLY A 97 -9.54 7.69 25.30
C GLY A 97 -10.26 6.90 26.40
N GLN A 98 -11.34 7.47 26.95
CA GLN A 98 -12.07 6.83 28.05
C GLN A 98 -12.63 5.46 27.62
N ILE A 99 -12.19 4.41 28.30
CA ILE A 99 -12.80 3.10 28.19
C ILE A 99 -14.09 3.16 29.00
N ASP A 100 -15.23 3.15 28.33
CA ASP A 100 -16.52 3.01 29.01
C ASP A 100 -16.52 1.69 29.78
N LYS A 101 -16.62 1.77 31.10
CA LYS A 101 -16.77 0.59 31.95
C LYS A 101 -18.01 -0.16 31.51
N THR A 102 -17.87 -1.47 31.36
CA THR A 102 -19.03 -2.32 31.05
C THR A 102 -20.00 -2.34 32.24
N PHE A 103 -21.29 -2.60 31.97
CA PHE A 103 -22.32 -2.67 33.01
C PHE A 103 -21.96 -3.66 34.14
N ASP A 104 -21.33 -4.79 33.79
CA ASP A 104 -20.90 -5.81 34.73
C ASP A 104 -19.78 -5.31 35.67
N GLU A 105 -18.83 -4.54 35.15
CA GLU A 105 -17.76 -3.92 35.96
C GLU A 105 -18.33 -2.89 36.95
N VAL A 106 -19.31 -2.10 36.52
CA VAL A 106 -20.00 -1.15 37.39
C VAL A 106 -20.75 -1.86 38.53
N ILE A 107 -21.43 -2.96 38.21
CA ILE A 107 -22.12 -3.77 39.23
C ILE A 107 -21.13 -4.42 40.20
N MET A 108 -19.99 -4.92 39.71
CA MET A 108 -18.96 -5.49 40.58
C MET A 108 -18.36 -4.46 41.53
N ASP A 109 -18.01 -3.28 41.04
CA ASP A 109 -17.50 -2.16 41.85
C ASP A 109 -18.51 -1.76 42.93
N ALA A 110 -19.79 -1.67 42.56
CA ALA A 110 -20.87 -1.34 43.50
C ALA A 110 -21.03 -2.42 44.58
N LYS A 111 -21.01 -3.71 44.21
CA LYS A 111 -21.06 -4.82 45.16
C LYS A 111 -19.86 -4.81 46.11
N HIS A 112 -18.66 -4.53 45.61
CA HIS A 112 -17.45 -4.46 46.44
C HIS A 112 -17.53 -3.33 47.46
N LYS A 113 -17.95 -2.13 47.03
CA LYS A 113 -18.15 -0.97 47.92
C LYS A 113 -19.22 -1.22 48.98
N PHE A 114 -20.33 -1.85 48.59
CA PHE A 114 -21.42 -2.19 49.51
C PHE A 114 -21.02 -3.27 50.52
N ARG A 115 -20.23 -4.26 50.09
CA ARG A 115 -19.70 -5.30 50.98
C ARG A 115 -18.73 -4.69 51.99
N TRP A 116 -17.89 -3.75 51.58
CA TRP A 116 -16.98 -3.03 52.47
C TRP A 116 -17.73 -2.16 53.48
N SER A 117 -18.72 -1.37 53.06
CA SER A 117 -19.54 -0.58 53.99
C SER A 117 -20.33 -1.47 54.96
N SER A 118 -20.91 -2.58 54.50
CA SER A 118 -21.64 -3.51 55.37
C SER A 118 -20.76 -4.17 56.44
N ASN A 119 -19.45 -4.27 56.21
CA ASN A 119 -18.50 -4.81 57.19
C ASN A 119 -17.99 -3.75 58.16
N LEU A 120 -18.00 -2.47 57.76
CA LEU A 120 -17.61 -1.32 58.60
C LEU A 120 -18.66 -1.00 59.67
N PHE A 121 -19.95 -1.27 59.40
CA PHE A 121 -21.06 -1.05 60.34
C PHE A 121 -21.47 -2.29 61.14
N LYS A 122 -20.64 -3.34 61.16
CA LYS A 122 -20.85 -4.56 61.97
C LYS A 122 -20.13 -4.53 63.33
N PHE A 123 -19.63 -3.37 63.75
CA PHE A 123 -19.10 -3.10 65.08
C PHE A 123 -20.11 -2.33 65.93
#